data_AF-A0A9P0JY75-F1
#
_entry.id   AF-A0A9P0JY75-F1
#
_cell.length_a   1.000
_cell.length_b   1.000
_cell.length_c   1.000
_cell.angle_alpha   90.00
_cell.angle_beta   90.00
_cell.angle_gamma   90.00
#
_symmetry.space_group_name_H-M   'P 1'
#
loop_
_entity.id
_entity.type
_entity.pdbx_description
1 polymer ?
#
loop_
_entity_poly.entity_id
_entity_poly.type
_entity_poly.pdbx_seq_one_letter_code
_entity_poly.pdbx_strand_id
1 'polypeptide(L)'
;MALTDGRVGRNCVFWWLVVFIASVERCSGGESKSSKQVRCMENGRFYRDPGRLAHTMWTLEECSRYFLCLDGEVFEFRCSIGLLFDVNRQICDFKLNVDNCDITTEVVIPKPLLDQVECSEKDHLACADSTCLPQEYFCDGSMDCPDGSDEAYCNVKEDPNGAKPCDRKKCSLPGCFCSETGTEVPGGLQASLVPQMITLTFDDAINNENWDIYKRIFNPAYRNPNGCPIRATFFVSHQYNNYYYTQKLWNDGHEMAIHSVTHRGPEEWWSHNATIEDWFDEMIGQANILHRFASVRMEQIRGLRAPFLRVGWNRQFLMMKEFGFMYDSSIVVPFSNPPLWPYSLEYRIPHNCSENDQLCPTRSYPGVWELPVNQLEASNYSCAMIDSCPNIASSNDVYKLLMHNFKRHYLSNRAPFGLYFHARWFKNPDFLVAFQKFVKEVLENPDVWFVTNWQALQWIKHARTLNELNSFEPWRCTRKIAKSERACNSPNTCKVYSRVFQQDRYLTTCAKCPAKYPWIRNEFGLD
;
A
#
# COMPACT_ATOMS: atom_id res chain seq x y z
N MET A 1 -31.20 -7.83 70.72
CA MET A 1 -31.58 -9.16 70.16
C MET A 1 -30.89 -9.25 68.81
N ALA A 2 -29.66 -9.75 68.74
CA ALA A 2 -29.26 -11.16 68.81
C ALA A 2 -29.98 -12.02 67.77
N LEU A 3 -29.21 -12.40 66.73
CA LEU A 3 -29.14 -13.67 65.98
C LEU A 3 -28.86 -13.36 64.49
N THR A 4 -27.59 -13.41 64.04
CA THR A 4 -26.93 -14.55 63.37
C THR A 4 -27.66 -14.94 62.07
N ASP A 5 -27.10 -14.73 60.89
CA ASP A 5 -26.14 -15.68 60.33
C ASP A 5 -25.13 -15.00 59.38
N GLY A 6 -23.91 -15.51 59.39
CA GLY A 6 -22.78 -15.00 58.63
C GLY A 6 -22.12 -16.10 57.81
N ARG A 7 -21.62 -15.70 56.64
CA ARG A 7 -20.46 -16.22 55.88
C ARG A 7 -20.12 -15.10 54.89
N VAL A 8 -19.11 -14.23 55.07
CA VAL A 8 -17.64 -14.46 55.08
C VAL A 8 -17.24 -15.46 53.98
N GLY A 9 -16.49 -15.10 52.93
CA GLY A 9 -15.90 -13.83 52.52
C GLY A 9 -14.85 -14.07 51.44
N ARG A 10 -14.57 -13.01 50.65
CA ARG A 10 -13.26 -12.62 50.06
C ARG A 10 -12.60 -13.61 49.06
N ASN A 11 -11.95 -13.22 47.97
CA ASN A 11 -11.48 -11.93 47.45
C ASN A 11 -10.88 -12.14 46.04
N CYS A 12 -10.94 -11.09 45.20
CA CYS A 12 -9.96 -10.72 44.16
C CYS A 12 -9.81 -11.67 42.94
N VAL A 13 -9.70 -11.25 41.68
CA VAL A 13 -9.10 -10.04 41.07
C VAL A 13 -9.86 -9.78 39.75
N PHE A 14 -10.26 -8.53 39.50
CA PHE A 14 -10.77 -8.10 38.19
C PHE A 14 -9.60 -7.96 37.20
N TRP A 15 -9.61 -8.74 36.12
CA TRP A 15 -8.82 -8.48 34.92
C TRP A 15 -9.81 -8.06 33.82
N TRP A 16 -9.77 -6.78 33.46
CA TRP A 16 -10.54 -6.23 32.34
C TRP A 16 -9.85 -6.61 31.02
N LEU A 17 -10.44 -7.53 30.28
CA LEU A 17 -10.14 -7.77 28.86
C LEU A 17 -11.40 -7.43 28.08
N VAL A 18 -11.39 -6.26 27.45
CA VAL A 18 -12.47 -5.80 26.58
C VAL A 18 -12.31 -6.53 25.24
N VAL A 19 -12.88 -7.72 25.15
CA VAL A 19 -13.25 -8.36 23.90
C VAL A 19 -14.71 -7.99 23.65
N PHE A 20 -15.03 -7.49 22.47
CA PHE A 20 -16.40 -7.23 22.04
C PHE A 20 -17.19 -8.56 22.07
N ILE A 21 -17.93 -8.77 23.16
CA ILE A 21 -18.87 -9.88 23.31
C ILE A 21 -20.10 -9.54 22.46
N ALA A 22 -20.28 -10.26 21.36
CA ALA A 22 -21.60 -10.44 20.79
C ALA A 22 -22.49 -11.08 21.86
N SER A 23 -23.60 -10.42 22.21
CA SER A 23 -24.55 -10.90 23.19
C SER A 23 -25.02 -12.32 22.87
N VAL A 24 -24.62 -13.30 23.69
CA VAL A 24 -25.18 -14.65 23.68
C VAL A 24 -26.50 -14.61 24.45
N GLU A 25 -27.60 -14.39 23.74
CA GLU A 25 -28.94 -14.67 24.28
C GLU A 25 -29.23 -16.16 24.17
N ARG A 26 -29.39 -16.79 25.33
CA ARG A 26 -29.68 -18.22 25.48
C ARG A 26 -31.18 -18.44 25.28
N CYS A 27 -31.60 -18.77 24.06
CA CYS A 27 -32.94 -19.29 23.80
C CYS A 27 -32.97 -20.80 24.04
N SER A 28 -33.50 -21.21 25.19
CA SER A 28 -33.90 -22.60 25.45
C SER A 28 -35.32 -22.82 24.94
N GLY A 29 -35.52 -23.83 24.08
CA GLY A 29 -36.83 -24.45 23.88
C GLY A 29 -37.11 -24.95 22.46
N GLY A 30 -37.23 -26.28 22.32
CA GLY A 30 -38.00 -26.91 21.24
C GLY A 30 -37.26 -27.99 20.46
N GLU A 31 -37.27 -29.23 20.95
CA GLU A 31 -37.07 -30.40 20.07
C GLU A 31 -38.21 -30.48 19.05
N SER A 32 -37.89 -30.38 17.76
CA SER A 32 -38.71 -30.95 16.70
C SER A 32 -37.81 -31.48 15.58
N LYS A 33 -38.21 -32.65 15.06
CA LYS A 33 -37.41 -33.61 14.31
C LYS A 33 -36.97 -33.15 12.92
N SER A 34 -35.86 -33.77 12.51
CA SER A 34 -35.32 -33.92 11.15
C SER A 34 -34.46 -32.77 10.62
N SER A 35 -33.27 -32.59 11.18
CA SER A 35 -32.15 -32.03 10.41
C SER A 35 -31.15 -33.13 10.10
N LYS A 36 -30.76 -33.24 8.83
CA LYS A 36 -29.54 -33.95 8.46
C LYS A 36 -28.41 -33.37 9.32
N GLN A 37 -27.69 -34.21 10.06
CA GLN A 37 -26.53 -33.77 10.82
C GLN A 37 -25.51 -33.21 9.83
N VAL A 38 -25.29 -31.91 9.86
CA VAL A 38 -24.32 -31.22 8.99
C VAL A 38 -22.95 -31.84 9.24
N ARG A 39 -22.25 -32.24 8.17
CA ARG A 39 -20.96 -32.94 8.28
C ARG A 39 -19.89 -31.97 8.78
N CYS A 40 -19.15 -32.36 9.83
CA CYS A 40 -18.02 -31.61 10.34
C CYS A 40 -16.88 -31.56 9.33
N MET A 41 -16.35 -30.37 9.05
CA MET A 41 -15.14 -30.17 8.25
C MET A 41 -14.05 -29.51 9.10
N GLU A 42 -13.02 -30.29 9.44
CA GLU A 42 -11.90 -29.90 10.30
C GLU A 42 -10.84 -29.09 9.53
N ASN A 43 -11.26 -28.04 8.82
CA ASN A 43 -10.35 -27.12 8.11
C ASN A 43 -10.05 -25.83 8.90
N GLY A 44 -10.58 -25.71 10.12
CA GLY A 44 -10.37 -24.55 11.00
C GLY A 44 -11.00 -23.24 10.49
N ARG A 45 -11.87 -23.30 9.48
CA ARG A 45 -12.56 -22.16 8.87
C ARG A 45 -14.06 -22.35 8.85
N PHE A 46 -14.79 -21.26 8.64
CA PHE A 46 -16.24 -21.32 8.48
C PHE A 46 -16.61 -21.88 7.09
N TYR A 47 -17.64 -22.72 7.05
CA TYR A 47 -18.11 -23.40 5.84
C TYR A 47 -19.64 -23.40 5.76
N ARG A 48 -20.22 -23.64 4.59
CA ARG A 48 -21.66 -23.89 4.40
C ARG A 48 -21.97 -25.37 4.44
N ASP A 49 -23.24 -25.75 4.57
CA ASP A 49 -23.64 -27.16 4.68
C ASP A 49 -23.18 -28.00 3.47
N PRO A 50 -22.23 -28.95 3.64
CA PRO A 50 -21.76 -29.85 2.58
C PRO A 50 -22.80 -30.89 2.14
N GLY A 51 -23.85 -31.11 2.94
CA GLY A 51 -24.92 -32.07 2.65
C GLY A 51 -25.97 -31.57 1.66
N ARG A 52 -25.82 -30.34 1.15
CA ARG A 52 -26.72 -29.74 0.18
C ARG A 52 -26.59 -30.40 -1.19
N LEU A 53 -27.71 -30.54 -1.88
CA LEU A 53 -27.75 -31.01 -3.27
C LEU A 53 -27.20 -29.93 -4.21
N ALA A 54 -26.17 -30.26 -4.99
CA ALA A 54 -25.48 -29.30 -5.87
C ALA A 54 -26.35 -28.66 -6.97
N HIS A 55 -27.54 -29.21 -7.25
CA HIS A 55 -28.45 -28.72 -8.30
C HIS A 55 -29.55 -27.78 -7.79
N THR A 56 -29.61 -27.48 -6.50
CA THR A 56 -30.63 -26.57 -5.93
C THR A 56 -30.06 -25.17 -5.72
N MET A 57 -30.68 -24.15 -6.32
CA MET A 57 -30.32 -22.75 -6.10
C MET A 57 -30.47 -22.34 -4.63
N TRP A 58 -29.49 -21.60 -4.08
CA TRP A 58 -29.51 -21.13 -2.70
C TRP A 58 -30.63 -20.14 -2.44
N THR A 59 -31.36 -20.38 -1.35
CA THR A 59 -32.20 -19.34 -0.78
C THR A 59 -31.32 -18.32 -0.03
N LEU A 60 -31.81 -17.09 0.08
CA LEU A 60 -31.11 -16.04 0.83
C LEU A 60 -30.91 -16.43 2.30
N GLU A 61 -31.86 -17.18 2.86
CA GLU A 61 -31.78 -17.67 4.24
C GLU A 61 -30.68 -18.73 4.38
N GLU A 62 -30.57 -19.68 3.45
CA GLU A 62 -29.51 -20.67 3.47
C GLU A 62 -28.14 -20.05 3.23
N CYS A 63 -28.01 -19.09 2.31
CA CYS A 63 -26.73 -18.43 2.04
C CYS A 63 -26.28 -17.50 3.19
N SER A 64 -27.21 -17.15 4.09
CA SER A 64 -26.89 -16.44 5.34
C SER A 64 -26.38 -17.35 6.47
N ARG A 65 -26.49 -18.67 6.33
CA ARG A 65 -26.07 -19.65 7.35
C ARG A 65 -24.68 -20.21 7.05
N TYR A 66 -23.89 -20.38 8.09
CA TYR A 66 -22.53 -20.91 8.02
C TYR A 66 -22.19 -21.67 9.31
N PHE A 67 -21.15 -22.49 9.25
CA PHE A 67 -20.84 -23.49 10.27
C PHE A 67 -19.34 -23.49 10.58
N LEU A 68 -18.97 -23.84 11.81
CA LEU A 68 -17.59 -24.07 12.23
C LEU A 68 -17.50 -25.45 12.90
N CYS A 69 -16.45 -26.20 12.59
CA CYS A 69 -16.16 -27.47 13.23
C CYS A 69 -15.05 -27.25 14.26
N LEU A 70 -15.30 -27.55 15.53
CA LEU A 70 -14.30 -27.53 16.61
C LEU A 70 -14.37 -28.86 17.35
N ASP A 71 -13.25 -29.58 17.43
CA ASP A 71 -13.13 -30.87 18.13
C ASP A 71 -14.23 -31.89 17.75
N GLY A 72 -14.62 -31.93 16.47
CA GLY A 72 -15.66 -32.80 15.96
C GLY A 72 -17.11 -32.34 16.21
N GLU A 73 -17.31 -31.20 16.86
CA GLU A 73 -18.61 -30.57 17.08
C GLU A 73 -18.88 -29.44 16.06
N VAL A 74 -20.09 -29.41 15.50
CA VAL A 74 -20.51 -28.41 14.50
C VAL A 74 -21.31 -27.30 15.18
N PHE A 75 -20.82 -26.07 15.04
CA PHE A 75 -21.47 -24.86 15.51
C PHE A 75 -22.10 -24.12 14.34
N GLU A 76 -23.40 -23.84 14.43
CA GLU A 76 -24.12 -23.06 13.42
C GLU A 76 -24.11 -21.57 13.77
N PHE A 77 -23.93 -20.75 12.75
CA PHE A 77 -24.00 -19.31 12.79
C PHE A 77 -24.88 -18.77 11.65
N ARG A 78 -25.33 -17.53 11.82
CA ARG A 78 -26.16 -16.84 10.84
C ARG A 78 -25.78 -15.37 10.75
N CYS A 79 -25.67 -14.85 9.52
CA CYS A 79 -25.46 -13.44 9.27
C CYS A 79 -26.67 -12.60 9.73
N SER A 80 -26.44 -11.33 10.05
CA SER A 80 -27.52 -10.39 10.36
C SER A 80 -28.49 -10.24 9.18
N ILE A 81 -29.72 -9.79 9.47
CA ILE A 81 -30.80 -9.69 8.48
C ILE A 81 -30.34 -8.88 7.26
N GLY A 82 -30.47 -9.47 6.07
CA GLY A 82 -30.13 -8.84 4.79
C GLY A 82 -28.68 -9.03 4.32
N LEU A 83 -27.83 -9.66 5.14
CA LEU A 83 -26.46 -10.03 4.79
C LEU A 83 -26.36 -11.52 4.43
N LEU A 84 -25.44 -11.84 3.52
CA LEU A 84 -25.09 -13.19 3.12
C LEU A 84 -23.66 -13.49 3.57
N PHE A 85 -23.38 -14.74 3.92
CA PHE A 85 -22.03 -15.15 4.29
C PHE A 85 -21.21 -15.29 3.02
N ASP A 86 -19.98 -14.79 2.98
CA ASP A 86 -19.01 -15.01 1.91
C ASP A 86 -17.99 -16.06 2.39
N VAL A 87 -17.98 -17.24 1.76
CA VAL A 87 -17.11 -18.35 2.16
C VAL A 87 -15.63 -18.08 1.90
N ASN A 88 -15.28 -17.27 0.89
CA ASN A 88 -13.89 -16.98 0.58
C ASN A 88 -13.36 -15.87 1.51
N ARG A 89 -14.15 -14.81 1.72
CA ARG A 89 -13.76 -13.66 2.55
C ARG A 89 -14.00 -13.89 4.05
N GLN A 90 -14.71 -14.96 4.42
CA GLN A 90 -15.05 -15.33 5.80
C GLN A 90 -15.80 -14.22 6.56
N ILE A 91 -16.62 -13.43 5.85
CA ILE A 91 -17.40 -12.32 6.42
C ILE A 91 -18.86 -12.36 5.95
N CYS A 92 -19.74 -11.64 6.65
CA CYS A 92 -21.09 -11.37 6.19
C CYS A 92 -21.14 -10.05 5.43
N ASP A 93 -21.56 -10.05 4.16
CA ASP A 93 -21.62 -8.87 3.30
C ASP A 93 -23.00 -8.76 2.62
N PHE A 94 -23.29 -7.62 2.00
CA PHE A 94 -24.52 -7.41 1.26
C PHE A 94 -24.61 -8.34 0.06
N LYS A 95 -25.84 -8.74 -0.29
CA LYS A 95 -26.13 -9.64 -1.41
C LYS A 95 -25.44 -9.27 -2.73
N LEU A 96 -25.19 -7.99 -3.00
CA LEU A 96 -24.51 -7.53 -4.23
C LEU A 96 -23.02 -7.91 -4.28
N ASN A 97 -22.40 -8.14 -3.12
CA ASN A 97 -20.97 -8.45 -2.97
C ASN A 97 -20.71 -9.94 -2.72
N VAL A 98 -21.76 -10.77 -2.68
CA VAL A 98 -21.67 -12.21 -2.37
C VAL A 98 -22.26 -13.01 -3.54
N ASP A 99 -21.38 -13.58 -4.36
CA ASP A 99 -21.72 -14.41 -5.52
C ASP A 99 -21.39 -15.89 -5.31
N ASN A 100 -20.70 -16.23 -4.22
CA ASN A 100 -20.20 -17.58 -3.95
C ASN A 100 -21.15 -18.46 -3.12
N CYS A 101 -22.46 -18.19 -3.09
CA CYS A 101 -23.42 -18.97 -2.29
C CYS A 101 -23.35 -20.48 -2.54
N ASP A 102 -23.01 -20.88 -3.76
CA ASP A 102 -22.90 -22.28 -4.19
C ASP A 102 -21.67 -23.02 -3.63
N ILE A 103 -20.70 -22.29 -3.09
CA ILE A 103 -19.45 -22.83 -2.58
C ILE A 103 -19.62 -23.27 -1.12
N THR A 104 -19.22 -24.50 -0.81
CA THR A 104 -19.34 -25.07 0.55
C THR A 104 -18.18 -24.66 1.44
N THR A 105 -16.96 -24.83 0.95
CA THR A 105 -15.71 -24.45 1.62
C THR A 105 -14.89 -23.63 0.66
N GLU A 106 -13.97 -22.83 1.18
CA GLU A 106 -12.89 -22.27 0.38
C GLU A 106 -12.24 -23.39 -0.45
N VAL A 107 -12.06 -23.13 -1.74
CA VAL A 107 -11.39 -24.08 -2.64
C VAL A 107 -9.92 -24.07 -2.26
N VAL A 108 -9.46 -25.10 -1.55
CA VAL A 108 -8.04 -25.26 -1.26
C VAL A 108 -7.37 -25.74 -2.53
N ILE A 109 -6.64 -24.83 -3.18
CA ILE A 109 -5.87 -25.15 -4.37
C ILE A 109 -4.64 -25.95 -3.92
N PRO A 110 -4.38 -27.14 -4.50
CA PRO A 110 -3.31 -28.01 -4.05
C PRO A 110 -1.91 -27.45 -4.38
N LYS A 111 -0.90 -27.88 -3.62
CA LYS A 111 0.49 -27.47 -3.85
C LYS A 111 1.09 -28.18 -5.07
N PRO A 112 1.82 -27.48 -5.96
CA PRO A 112 2.44 -28.11 -7.12
C PRO A 112 3.56 -29.08 -6.70
N LEU A 113 3.79 -30.10 -7.51
CA LEU A 113 4.71 -31.22 -7.23
C LEU A 113 6.12 -30.95 -7.75
N LEU A 114 6.65 -29.75 -7.46
CA LEU A 114 7.90 -29.22 -8.02
C LEU A 114 9.11 -30.15 -7.85
N ASP A 115 9.23 -30.81 -6.69
CA ASP A 115 10.35 -31.70 -6.35
C ASP A 115 9.98 -33.19 -6.39
N GLN A 116 8.70 -33.52 -6.62
CA GLN A 116 8.19 -34.89 -6.46
C GLN A 116 7.98 -35.60 -7.79
N VAL A 117 7.79 -34.85 -8.88
CA VAL A 117 7.56 -35.39 -10.22
C VAL A 117 8.58 -34.75 -11.17
N GLU A 118 9.43 -35.59 -11.77
CA GLU A 118 10.34 -35.15 -12.83
C GLU A 118 9.60 -35.11 -14.17
N CYS A 119 9.49 -33.92 -14.75
CA CYS A 119 8.97 -33.74 -16.10
C CYS A 119 9.99 -34.17 -17.16
N SER A 120 9.51 -34.60 -18.33
CA SER A 120 10.38 -35.09 -19.42
C SER A 120 11.29 -34.00 -19.99
N GLU A 121 10.85 -32.75 -19.92
CA GLU A 121 11.60 -31.57 -20.34
C GLU A 121 12.23 -30.87 -19.12
N LYS A 122 13.46 -30.38 -19.28
CA LYS A 122 14.29 -29.87 -18.18
C LYS A 122 13.78 -28.58 -17.52
N ASP A 123 12.99 -27.80 -18.25
CA ASP A 123 12.44 -26.51 -17.80
C ASP A 123 10.92 -26.59 -17.57
N HIS A 124 10.39 -27.79 -17.33
CA HIS A 124 8.99 -28.01 -16.99
C HIS A 124 8.84 -28.36 -15.50
N LEU A 125 7.77 -27.86 -14.90
CA LEU A 125 7.37 -28.12 -13.52
C LEU A 125 6.02 -28.83 -13.52
N ALA A 126 5.79 -29.66 -12.50
CA ALA A 126 4.59 -30.46 -12.38
C ALA A 126 3.52 -29.76 -11.52
N CYS A 127 2.31 -29.66 -12.06
CA CYS A 127 1.07 -29.36 -11.35
C CYS A 127 0.79 -30.42 -10.26
N ALA A 128 -0.18 -30.19 -9.39
CA ALA A 128 -0.55 -31.16 -8.36
C ALA A 128 -1.22 -32.43 -8.93
N ASP A 129 -1.87 -32.32 -10.09
CA ASP A 129 -2.40 -33.43 -10.88
C ASP A 129 -1.33 -34.17 -11.72
N SER A 130 -0.05 -33.79 -11.58
CA SER A 130 1.10 -34.30 -12.34
C SER A 130 1.16 -33.89 -13.82
N THR A 131 0.32 -32.94 -14.26
CA THR A 131 0.49 -32.30 -15.57
C THR A 131 1.78 -31.49 -15.58
N CYS A 132 2.60 -31.65 -16.61
CA CYS A 132 3.86 -30.92 -16.76
C CYS A 132 3.66 -29.69 -17.66
N LEU A 133 3.99 -28.51 -17.15
CA LEU A 133 3.93 -27.24 -17.88
C LEU A 133 5.29 -26.52 -17.83
N PRO A 134 5.61 -25.66 -18.81
CA PRO A 134 6.77 -24.79 -18.76
C PRO A 134 6.84 -24.00 -17.44
N GLN A 135 8.05 -23.89 -16.88
CA GLN A 135 8.30 -23.19 -15.62
C GLN A 135 7.78 -21.73 -15.63
N GLU A 136 7.74 -21.08 -16.80
CA GLU A 136 7.27 -19.70 -16.94
C GLU A 136 5.78 -19.48 -16.62
N TYR A 137 4.95 -20.53 -16.77
CA TYR A 137 3.51 -20.52 -16.42
C TYR A 137 3.24 -20.69 -14.92
N PHE A 138 4.26 -20.92 -14.11
CA PHE A 138 4.09 -20.96 -12.66
C PHE A 138 4.26 -19.54 -12.09
N CYS A 139 3.26 -19.08 -11.34
CA CYS A 139 3.26 -17.79 -10.67
C CYS A 139 3.35 -16.60 -11.66
N ASP A 140 2.63 -16.68 -12.77
CA ASP A 140 2.51 -15.62 -13.78
C ASP A 140 1.14 -14.90 -13.73
N GLY A 141 0.19 -15.46 -12.98
CA GLY A 141 -1.14 -14.91 -12.79
C GLY A 141 -2.19 -15.44 -13.76
N SER A 142 -1.89 -16.44 -14.60
CA SER A 142 -2.91 -17.24 -15.29
C SER A 142 -3.06 -18.62 -14.63
N MET A 143 -4.27 -19.17 -14.67
CA MET A 143 -4.49 -20.57 -14.29
C MET A 143 -4.26 -21.43 -15.52
N ASP A 144 -3.09 -22.03 -15.61
CA ASP A 144 -2.66 -22.90 -16.70
C ASP A 144 -2.73 -24.38 -16.30
N CYS A 145 -2.47 -24.70 -15.03
CA CYS A 145 -2.72 -26.04 -14.51
C CYS A 145 -4.23 -26.37 -14.47
N PRO A 146 -4.66 -27.59 -14.85
CA PRO A 146 -6.07 -28.00 -14.74
C PRO A 146 -6.64 -27.93 -13.31
N ASP A 147 -5.76 -27.99 -12.31
CA ASP A 147 -6.08 -27.91 -10.88
C ASP A 147 -5.77 -26.53 -10.26
N GLY A 148 -5.23 -25.58 -11.03
CA GLY A 148 -4.81 -24.24 -10.59
C GLY A 148 -3.59 -24.19 -9.65
N SER A 149 -2.89 -25.32 -9.47
CA SER A 149 -1.77 -25.43 -8.51
C SER A 149 -0.56 -24.54 -8.82
N ASP A 150 -0.42 -24.12 -10.07
CA ASP A 150 0.57 -23.17 -10.55
C ASP A 150 0.50 -21.79 -9.87
N GLU A 151 -0.69 -21.35 -9.45
CA GLU A 151 -0.92 -20.02 -8.85
C GLU A 151 -1.13 -20.04 -7.33
N ALA A 152 -1.16 -21.23 -6.72
CA ALA A 152 -1.54 -21.40 -5.32
C ALA A 152 -0.46 -21.01 -4.31
N TYR A 153 0.83 -21.18 -4.65
CA TYR A 153 1.96 -21.05 -3.72
C TYR A 153 3.00 -20.04 -4.21
N CYS A 154 2.52 -18.86 -4.60
CA CYS A 154 3.32 -17.82 -5.26
C CYS A 154 3.80 -16.70 -4.33
N ASN A 155 4.14 -17.05 -3.08
CA ASN A 155 4.73 -16.11 -2.14
C ASN A 155 6.26 -16.07 -2.28
N VAL A 156 6.88 -15.09 -1.61
CA VAL A 156 8.32 -14.80 -1.68
C VAL A 156 9.23 -16.01 -1.32
N LYS A 157 8.69 -17.02 -0.64
CA LYS A 157 9.43 -18.23 -0.25
C LYS A 157 9.18 -19.42 -1.18
N GLU A 158 8.01 -19.49 -1.81
CA GLU A 158 7.53 -20.69 -2.50
C GLU A 158 7.45 -20.53 -4.02
N ASP A 159 7.57 -19.31 -4.54
CA ASP A 159 7.62 -19.06 -5.99
C ASP A 159 8.85 -19.77 -6.61
N PRO A 160 8.64 -20.73 -7.55
CA PRO A 160 9.74 -21.44 -8.23
C PRO A 160 10.61 -20.52 -9.07
N ASN A 161 10.04 -19.40 -9.54
CA ASN A 161 10.71 -18.34 -10.30
C ASN A 161 11.17 -17.17 -9.42
N GLY A 162 11.14 -17.36 -8.10
CA GLY A 162 11.45 -16.34 -7.12
C GLY A 162 12.87 -15.79 -7.24
N ALA A 163 13.02 -14.51 -6.93
CA ALA A 163 14.31 -13.85 -6.84
C ALA A 163 15.19 -14.52 -5.77
N LYS A 164 16.48 -14.60 -6.06
CA LYS A 164 17.46 -15.19 -5.13
C LYS A 164 17.67 -14.27 -3.91
N PRO A 165 18.10 -14.80 -2.76
CA PRO A 165 18.56 -13.98 -1.64
C PRO A 165 19.69 -13.03 -2.06
N CYS A 166 19.80 -11.90 -1.37
CA CYS A 166 20.78 -10.85 -1.65
C CYS A 166 22.22 -11.39 -1.75
N ASP A 167 22.86 -11.17 -2.90
CA ASP A 167 24.31 -11.41 -3.08
C ASP A 167 25.05 -10.07 -3.18
N ARG A 168 25.70 -9.67 -2.07
CA ARG A 168 26.43 -8.40 -1.97
C ARG A 168 27.60 -8.28 -2.93
N LYS A 169 28.16 -9.39 -3.43
CA LYS A 169 29.29 -9.33 -4.37
C LYS A 169 28.83 -8.93 -5.78
N LYS A 170 27.59 -9.26 -6.13
CA LYS A 170 26.98 -8.95 -7.43
C LYS A 170 26.11 -7.69 -7.37
N CYS A 171 25.52 -7.39 -6.22
CA CYS A 171 24.70 -6.20 -6.02
C CYS A 171 25.55 -5.01 -5.56
N SER A 172 25.89 -4.12 -6.47
CA SER A 172 26.69 -2.92 -6.18
C SER A 172 26.03 -1.63 -6.64
N LEU A 173 26.17 -0.58 -5.83
CA LEU A 173 25.76 0.78 -6.16
C LEU A 173 26.48 1.30 -7.41
N PRO A 174 25.87 2.17 -8.24
CA PRO A 174 24.54 2.78 -8.09
C PRO A 174 23.38 1.92 -8.65
N GLY A 175 23.70 0.77 -9.26
CA GLY A 175 22.71 -0.05 -9.99
C GLY A 175 21.83 -0.88 -9.06
N CYS A 176 22.43 -1.46 -8.02
CA CYS A 176 21.76 -2.37 -7.10
C CYS A 176 22.16 -2.08 -5.65
N PHE A 177 21.21 -2.19 -4.73
CA PHE A 177 21.47 -2.16 -3.29
C PHE A 177 20.55 -3.13 -2.56
N CYS A 178 21.14 -4.08 -1.86
CA CYS A 178 20.44 -5.00 -0.98
C CYS A 178 21.29 -5.31 0.26
N SER A 179 20.61 -5.69 1.33
CA SER A 179 21.23 -6.29 2.51
C SER A 179 20.32 -7.42 3.01
N GLU A 180 20.86 -8.35 3.78
CA GLU A 180 20.10 -9.53 4.25
C GLU A 180 18.89 -9.14 5.10
N THR A 181 19.02 -8.09 5.90
CA THR A 181 17.99 -7.60 6.83
C THR A 181 17.30 -6.32 6.34
N GLY A 182 17.80 -5.67 5.28
CA GLY A 182 17.29 -4.39 4.81
C GLY A 182 17.68 -3.19 5.69
N THR A 183 18.48 -3.38 6.73
CA THR A 183 18.77 -2.34 7.75
C THR A 183 20.15 -1.71 7.63
N GLU A 184 20.98 -2.19 6.71
CA GLU A 184 22.33 -1.67 6.53
C GLU A 184 22.36 -0.33 5.82
N VAL A 185 23.33 0.51 6.19
CA VAL A 185 23.51 1.84 5.61
C VAL A 185 24.17 1.73 4.23
N PRO A 186 23.62 2.40 3.19
CA PRO A 186 24.24 2.46 1.87
C PRO A 186 25.70 2.94 1.91
N GLY A 187 26.55 2.25 1.14
CA GLY A 187 27.99 2.56 1.08
C GLY A 187 28.80 2.17 2.32
N GLY A 188 28.20 1.46 3.30
CA GLY A 188 28.91 1.02 4.51
C GLY A 188 29.33 2.18 5.43
N LEU A 189 28.65 3.33 5.32
CA LEU A 189 28.93 4.49 6.15
C LEU A 189 28.49 4.27 7.59
N GLN A 190 29.19 4.88 8.54
CA GLN A 190 28.71 4.95 9.92
C GLN A 190 27.48 5.86 10.01
N ALA A 191 26.47 5.45 10.78
CA ALA A 191 25.21 6.19 10.91
C ALA A 191 25.41 7.67 11.32
N SER A 192 26.41 7.99 12.14
CA SER A 192 26.73 9.36 12.55
C SER A 192 27.16 10.28 11.39
N LEU A 193 27.63 9.73 10.27
CA LEU A 193 28.07 10.47 9.08
C LEU A 193 27.00 10.60 8.00
N VAL A 194 25.84 9.98 8.22
CA VAL A 194 24.72 9.91 7.26
C VAL A 194 23.73 11.04 7.53
N PRO A 195 23.26 11.79 6.52
CA PRO A 195 22.17 12.73 6.73
C PRO A 195 20.88 11.99 7.13
N GLN A 196 20.18 12.51 8.13
CA GLN A 196 18.82 12.05 8.39
C GLN A 196 17.89 12.66 7.35
N MET A 197 17.51 11.84 6.37
CA MET A 197 16.52 12.22 5.37
C MET A 197 15.11 12.07 5.96
N ILE A 198 14.27 13.06 5.71
CA ILE A 198 12.83 13.03 5.97
C ILE A 198 12.13 13.16 4.62
N THR A 199 11.32 12.17 4.25
CA THR A 199 10.54 12.15 3.01
C THR A 199 9.08 12.45 3.33
N LEU A 200 8.67 13.70 3.05
CA LEU A 200 7.29 14.13 3.21
C LEU A 200 6.51 13.78 1.95
N THR A 201 5.41 13.02 2.08
CA THR A 201 4.55 12.68 0.94
C THR A 201 3.10 13.10 1.16
N PHE A 202 2.45 13.48 0.07
CA PHE A 202 1.02 13.74 0.01
C PHE A 202 0.39 12.92 -1.09
N ASP A 203 -0.64 12.18 -0.72
CA ASP A 203 -1.37 11.31 -1.64
C ASP A 203 -2.67 12.01 -2.07
N ASP A 204 -3.26 11.56 -3.17
CA ASP A 204 -4.47 12.07 -3.82
C ASP A 204 -4.35 13.38 -4.63
N ALA A 205 -5.50 13.85 -5.10
CA ALA A 205 -5.67 15.01 -5.93
C ALA A 205 -5.28 16.32 -5.24
N ILE A 206 -4.58 17.19 -5.98
CA ILE A 206 -4.24 18.55 -5.57
C ILE A 206 -5.32 19.49 -6.09
N ASN A 207 -6.04 20.19 -5.21
CA ASN A 207 -7.17 21.04 -5.61
C ASN A 207 -7.35 22.25 -4.67
N ASN A 208 -8.45 22.97 -4.82
CA ASN A 208 -8.71 24.17 -4.01
C ASN A 208 -8.87 23.88 -2.52
N GLU A 209 -9.24 22.65 -2.12
CA GLU A 209 -9.44 22.32 -0.71
C GLU A 209 -8.12 22.17 0.07
N ASN A 210 -7.05 21.75 -0.59
CA ASN A 210 -5.75 21.50 0.05
C ASN A 210 -4.67 22.53 -0.33
N TRP A 211 -4.93 23.41 -1.31
CA TRP A 211 -3.95 24.41 -1.73
C TRP A 211 -3.45 25.33 -0.60
N ASP A 212 -4.35 25.81 0.26
CA ASP A 212 -3.97 26.68 1.39
C ASP A 212 -3.16 25.94 2.46
N ILE A 213 -3.39 24.64 2.63
CA ILE A 213 -2.61 23.78 3.52
C ILE A 213 -1.19 23.67 3.00
N TYR A 214 -1.00 23.38 1.72
CA TYR A 214 0.33 23.26 1.13
C TYR A 214 1.14 24.56 1.22
N LYS A 215 0.53 25.72 0.98
CA LYS A 215 1.22 27.01 1.17
C LYS A 215 1.71 27.23 2.60
N ARG A 216 0.99 26.73 3.60
CA ARG A 216 1.38 26.85 5.02
C ARG A 216 2.45 25.84 5.41
N ILE A 217 2.41 24.64 4.85
CA ILE A 217 3.41 23.58 5.07
C ILE A 217 4.74 23.97 4.41
N PHE A 218 4.72 24.38 3.15
CA PHE A 218 5.90 24.75 2.38
C PHE A 218 6.23 26.23 2.51
N ASN A 219 6.34 26.70 3.75
CA ASN A 219 6.74 28.06 4.04
C ASN A 219 8.20 28.30 3.57
N PRO A 220 8.49 29.37 2.82
CA PRO A 220 9.86 29.70 2.39
C PRO A 220 10.88 29.90 3.52
N ALA A 221 10.43 30.02 4.77
CA ALA A 221 11.28 30.04 5.96
C ALA A 221 11.89 28.66 6.30
N TYR A 222 11.23 27.56 5.93
CA TYR A 222 11.73 26.22 6.19
C TYR A 222 12.74 25.83 5.11
N ARG A 223 14.01 25.75 5.51
CA ARG A 223 15.14 25.49 4.62
C ARG A 223 16.01 24.36 5.14
N ASN A 224 16.47 23.53 4.22
CA ASN A 224 17.52 22.55 4.48
C ASN A 224 18.87 23.25 4.75
N PRO A 225 19.87 22.53 5.30
CA PRO A 225 21.18 23.09 5.63
C PRO A 225 21.91 23.79 4.47
N ASN A 226 21.65 23.41 3.22
CA ASN A 226 22.19 24.09 2.03
C ASN A 226 21.44 25.39 1.63
N GLY A 227 20.47 25.83 2.43
CA GLY A 227 19.64 27.01 2.16
C GLY A 227 18.49 26.78 1.18
N CYS A 228 18.33 25.58 0.61
CA CYS A 228 17.20 25.26 -0.25
C CYS A 228 15.90 25.12 0.56
N PRO A 229 14.74 25.53 0.01
CA PRO A 229 13.46 25.20 0.61
C PRO A 229 13.28 23.68 0.77
N ILE A 230 12.60 23.27 1.84
CA ILE A 230 12.22 21.86 2.04
C ILE A 230 11.38 21.35 0.86
N ARG A 231 11.55 20.08 0.51
CA ARG A 231 10.86 19.43 -0.61
C ARG A 231 10.01 18.25 -0.15
N ALA A 232 9.08 17.87 -1.00
CA ALA A 232 8.12 16.79 -0.76
C ALA A 232 7.77 16.11 -2.08
N THR A 233 7.19 14.92 -1.95
CA THR A 233 6.72 14.07 -3.05
C THR A 233 5.20 14.06 -3.05
N PHE A 234 4.57 14.30 -4.20
CA PHE A 234 3.12 14.24 -4.34
C PHE A 234 2.76 13.05 -5.21
N PHE A 235 2.06 12.07 -4.65
CA PHE A 235 1.48 10.96 -5.40
C PHE A 235 0.09 11.38 -5.88
N VAL A 236 0.01 11.85 -7.13
CA VAL A 236 -1.16 12.55 -7.65
C VAL A 236 -2.11 11.59 -8.35
N SER A 237 -3.38 11.56 -7.90
CA SER A 237 -4.48 10.88 -8.60
C SER A 237 -5.20 11.83 -9.57
N HIS A 238 -5.85 11.31 -10.62
CA HIS A 238 -6.46 12.16 -11.66
C HIS A 238 -7.73 12.88 -11.20
N GLN A 239 -8.64 12.14 -10.58
CA GLN A 239 -10.00 12.63 -10.33
C GLN A 239 -9.98 13.85 -9.40
N TYR A 240 -10.69 14.93 -9.79
CA TYR A 240 -10.73 16.21 -9.07
C TYR A 240 -9.40 16.98 -8.96
N ASN A 241 -8.35 16.53 -9.66
CA ASN A 241 -7.06 17.21 -9.64
C ASN A 241 -7.08 18.52 -10.43
N ASN A 242 -6.47 19.55 -9.84
CA ASN A 242 -6.19 20.82 -10.46
C ASN A 242 -4.74 20.82 -10.98
N TYR A 243 -4.60 20.58 -12.29
CA TYR A 243 -3.31 20.49 -12.96
C TYR A 243 -2.53 21.82 -12.96
N TYR A 244 -3.22 22.95 -12.80
CA TYR A 244 -2.55 24.24 -12.58
C TYR A 244 -1.74 24.27 -11.28
N TYR A 245 -2.33 23.81 -10.17
CA TYR A 245 -1.62 23.75 -8.89
C TYR A 245 -0.55 22.66 -8.87
N THR A 246 -0.82 21.54 -9.53
CA THR A 246 0.17 20.47 -9.76
C THR A 246 1.41 21.04 -10.47
N GLN A 247 1.21 21.80 -11.55
CA GLN A 247 2.29 22.45 -12.29
C GLN A 247 3.06 23.46 -11.41
N LYS A 248 2.37 24.22 -10.55
CA LYS A 248 3.01 25.15 -9.61
C LYS A 248 3.91 24.42 -8.61
N LEU A 249 3.43 23.37 -7.96
CA LEU A 249 4.24 22.59 -7.01
C LEU A 249 5.46 21.96 -7.70
N TRP A 250 5.28 21.45 -8.90
CA TRP A 250 6.40 20.95 -9.70
C TRP A 250 7.41 22.05 -10.06
N ASN A 251 6.93 23.25 -10.45
CA ASN A 251 7.78 24.41 -10.71
C ASN A 251 8.53 24.89 -9.47
N ASP A 252 7.88 24.85 -8.30
CA ASP A 252 8.48 25.25 -7.04
C ASP A 252 9.64 24.32 -6.67
N GLY A 253 9.57 23.05 -7.08
CA GLY A 253 10.66 22.08 -7.00
C GLY A 253 10.28 20.75 -6.36
N HIS A 254 9.01 20.55 -6.02
CA HIS A 254 8.50 19.29 -5.50
C HIS A 254 8.53 18.18 -6.57
N GLU A 255 8.49 16.94 -6.11
CA GLU A 255 8.40 15.76 -6.96
C GLU A 255 6.94 15.40 -7.21
N MET A 256 6.58 15.17 -8.48
CA MET A 256 5.26 14.65 -8.87
C MET A 256 5.42 13.17 -9.24
N ALA A 257 4.70 12.31 -8.55
CA ALA A 257 4.66 10.88 -8.71
C ALA A 257 3.21 10.42 -8.95
N ILE A 258 3.04 9.15 -9.32
CA ILE A 258 1.77 8.62 -9.81
C ILE A 258 0.95 7.96 -8.70
N HIS A 259 -0.35 8.21 -8.70
CA HIS A 259 -1.32 7.54 -7.81
C HIS A 259 -2.59 7.11 -8.54
N SER A 260 -2.42 6.49 -9.71
CA SER A 260 -3.47 6.03 -10.63
C SER A 260 -4.36 7.13 -11.25
N VAL A 261 -5.14 6.76 -12.27
CA VAL A 261 -6.19 7.61 -12.84
C VAL A 261 -7.43 7.53 -11.95
N THR A 262 -7.90 6.33 -11.65
CA THR A 262 -9.25 6.16 -11.09
C THR A 262 -9.29 6.17 -9.58
N HIS A 263 -8.19 5.79 -8.92
CA HIS A 263 -8.18 5.47 -7.50
C HIS A 263 -9.35 4.53 -7.12
N ARG A 264 -9.68 3.58 -8.02
CA ARG A 264 -10.87 2.75 -7.90
C ARG A 264 -10.83 1.82 -6.70
N GLY A 265 -12.00 1.58 -6.14
CA GLY A 265 -12.27 0.42 -5.30
C GLY A 265 -12.85 -0.75 -6.11
N PRO A 266 -13.00 -1.93 -5.49
CA PRO A 266 -12.54 -2.27 -4.14
C PRO A 266 -11.01 -2.36 -4.03
N GLU A 267 -10.46 -2.25 -2.82
CA GLU A 267 -9.01 -2.28 -2.59
C GLU A 267 -8.36 -3.58 -3.10
N GLU A 268 -9.03 -4.71 -2.92
CA GLU A 268 -8.59 -6.05 -3.33
C GLU A 268 -8.37 -6.17 -4.84
N TRP A 269 -9.05 -5.33 -5.64
CA TRP A 269 -8.90 -5.35 -7.09
C TRP A 269 -7.45 -5.06 -7.52
N TRP A 270 -6.76 -4.15 -6.82
CA TRP A 270 -5.37 -3.80 -7.12
C TRP A 270 -4.40 -4.97 -6.91
N SER A 271 -4.64 -5.77 -5.86
CA SER A 271 -3.79 -6.91 -5.51
C SER A 271 -4.07 -8.14 -6.37
N HIS A 272 -5.34 -8.51 -6.55
CA HIS A 272 -5.72 -9.83 -7.09
C HIS A 272 -6.21 -9.78 -8.54
N ASN A 273 -6.97 -8.75 -8.91
CA ASN A 273 -7.71 -8.75 -10.18
C ASN A 273 -7.04 -7.92 -11.28
N ALA A 274 -6.29 -6.88 -10.92
CA ALA A 274 -5.66 -5.98 -11.87
C ALA A 274 -4.65 -6.76 -12.76
N THR A 275 -4.84 -6.67 -14.08
CA THR A 275 -3.90 -7.22 -15.04
C THR A 275 -2.74 -6.24 -15.28
N ILE A 276 -1.71 -6.67 -16.02
CA ILE A 276 -0.60 -5.78 -16.40
C ILE A 276 -1.12 -4.59 -17.23
N GLU A 277 -2.09 -4.83 -18.11
CA GLU A 277 -2.76 -3.81 -18.91
C GLU A 277 -3.54 -2.82 -18.04
N ASP A 278 -4.23 -3.30 -17.00
CA ASP A 278 -4.92 -2.42 -16.05
C ASP A 278 -3.92 -1.53 -15.29
N TRP A 279 -2.80 -2.10 -14.83
CA TRP A 279 -1.72 -1.33 -14.20
C TRP A 279 -1.12 -0.30 -15.16
N PHE A 280 -0.96 -0.65 -16.43
CA PHE A 280 -0.50 0.27 -17.47
C PHE A 280 -1.50 1.42 -17.69
N ASP A 281 -2.77 1.08 -17.92
CA ASP A 281 -3.86 2.02 -18.14
C ASP A 281 -4.03 3.01 -16.97
N GLU A 282 -3.84 2.55 -15.74
CA GLU A 282 -3.92 3.36 -14.52
C GLU A 282 -2.67 4.21 -14.27
N MET A 283 -1.47 3.63 -14.37
CA MET A 283 -0.25 4.32 -13.97
C MET A 283 0.37 5.15 -15.10
N ILE A 284 0.51 4.57 -16.29
CA ILE A 284 1.03 5.29 -17.46
C ILE A 284 -0.01 6.25 -18.01
N GLY A 285 -1.30 5.88 -17.96
CA GLY A 285 -2.39 6.81 -18.27
C GLY A 285 -2.27 8.08 -17.43
N GLN A 286 -2.07 7.96 -16.11
CA GLN A 286 -1.89 9.13 -15.25
C GLN A 286 -0.59 9.90 -15.52
N ALA A 287 0.50 9.22 -15.88
CA ALA A 287 1.74 9.87 -16.29
C ALA A 287 1.55 10.73 -17.55
N ASN A 288 0.82 10.22 -18.55
CA ASN A 288 0.44 10.95 -19.75
C ASN A 288 -0.43 12.16 -19.42
N ILE A 289 -1.41 12.01 -18.52
CA ILE A 289 -2.29 13.11 -18.09
C ILE A 289 -1.47 14.20 -17.37
N LEU A 290 -0.59 13.86 -16.43
CA LEU A 290 0.27 14.83 -15.75
C LEU A 290 1.20 15.54 -16.73
N HIS A 291 1.82 14.80 -17.65
CA HIS A 291 2.67 15.38 -18.67
C HIS A 291 1.90 16.38 -19.53
N ARG A 292 0.70 16.00 -20.00
CA ARG A 292 -0.12 16.82 -20.89
C ARG A 292 -0.68 18.06 -20.21
N PHE A 293 -1.27 17.91 -19.02
CA PHE A 293 -2.07 18.96 -18.40
C PHE A 293 -1.34 19.74 -17.30
N ALA A 294 -0.27 19.21 -16.71
CA ALA A 294 0.60 19.95 -15.78
C ALA A 294 1.99 20.27 -16.37
N SER A 295 2.27 19.91 -17.63
CA SER A 295 3.58 20.13 -18.29
C SER A 295 4.76 19.53 -17.52
N VAL A 296 4.51 18.52 -16.69
CA VAL A 296 5.55 17.78 -15.98
C VAL A 296 6.32 16.96 -17.01
N ARG A 297 7.64 17.02 -17.00
CA ARG A 297 8.45 16.25 -17.95
C ARG A 297 8.32 14.75 -17.68
N MET A 298 8.10 13.95 -18.72
CA MET A 298 7.87 12.52 -18.60
C MET A 298 9.06 11.83 -17.90
N GLU A 299 10.29 12.22 -18.22
CA GLU A 299 11.50 11.68 -17.61
C GLU A 299 11.69 12.03 -16.12
N GLN A 300 10.84 12.90 -15.56
CA GLN A 300 10.81 13.25 -14.13
C GLN A 300 9.69 12.55 -13.37
N ILE A 301 8.77 11.88 -14.06
CA ILE A 301 7.72 11.06 -13.45
C ILE A 301 8.32 9.65 -13.25
N ARG A 302 8.88 9.41 -12.07
CA ARG A 302 9.72 8.22 -11.80
C ARG A 302 9.15 7.30 -10.74
N GLY A 303 8.31 7.85 -9.87
CA GLY A 303 7.71 7.15 -8.75
C GLY A 303 6.25 6.84 -8.98
N LEU A 304 5.80 5.76 -8.37
CA LEU A 304 4.39 5.50 -8.17
C LEU A 304 4.12 5.01 -6.76
N ARG A 305 2.87 5.14 -6.36
CA ARG A 305 2.29 4.53 -5.16
C ARG A 305 0.93 3.97 -5.55
N ALA A 306 0.69 2.71 -5.21
CA ALA A 306 -0.58 2.05 -5.43
C ALA A 306 -1.66 2.64 -4.50
N PRO A 307 -2.89 2.89 -5.01
CA PRO A 307 -4.03 3.24 -4.17
C PRO A 307 -4.21 2.28 -3.00
N PHE A 308 -4.55 2.84 -1.84
CA PHE A 308 -4.75 2.07 -0.59
C PHE A 308 -3.52 1.27 -0.12
N LEU A 309 -2.33 1.53 -0.68
CA LEU A 309 -1.10 0.74 -0.45
C LEU A 309 -1.29 -0.75 -0.80
N ARG A 310 -2.14 -1.05 -1.79
CA ARG A 310 -2.39 -2.42 -2.25
C ARG A 310 -1.43 -2.80 -3.37
N VAL A 311 -0.42 -3.59 -3.00
CA VAL A 311 0.64 -4.04 -3.90
C VAL A 311 0.09 -5.06 -4.89
N GLY A 312 0.32 -4.84 -6.18
CA GLY A 312 -0.19 -5.64 -7.30
C GLY A 312 0.72 -6.78 -7.72
N TRP A 313 1.32 -7.49 -6.75
CA TRP A 313 2.18 -8.66 -6.97
C TRP A 313 3.22 -8.45 -8.07
N ASN A 314 3.62 -9.50 -8.79
CA ASN A 314 4.57 -9.43 -9.90
C ASN A 314 4.12 -8.50 -11.04
N ARG A 315 2.80 -8.39 -11.28
CA ARG A 315 2.23 -7.62 -12.39
C ARG A 315 2.55 -6.13 -12.30
N GLN A 316 2.44 -5.55 -11.10
CA GLN A 316 2.79 -4.14 -10.85
C GLN A 316 4.25 -3.87 -11.23
N PHE A 317 5.18 -4.68 -10.75
CA PHE A 317 6.62 -4.42 -10.94
C PHE A 317 7.11 -4.77 -12.34
N LEU A 318 6.45 -5.74 -13.00
CA LEU A 318 6.67 -6.00 -14.42
C LEU A 318 6.27 -4.78 -15.26
N MET A 319 5.08 -4.22 -15.05
CA MET A 319 4.65 -2.97 -15.68
C MET A 319 5.67 -1.85 -15.41
N MET A 320 6.10 -1.69 -14.15
CA MET A 320 7.07 -0.65 -13.80
C MET A 320 8.38 -0.77 -14.58
N LYS A 321 8.90 -1.98 -14.69
CA LYS A 321 10.15 -2.27 -15.41
C LYS A 321 10.01 -1.97 -16.90
N GLU A 322 8.95 -2.48 -17.54
CA GLU A 322 8.75 -2.32 -18.99
C GLU A 322 8.52 -0.87 -19.41
N PHE A 323 7.86 -0.08 -18.56
CA PHE A 323 7.52 1.32 -18.88
C PHE A 323 8.43 2.36 -18.21
N GLY A 324 9.49 1.92 -17.52
CA GLY A 324 10.58 2.78 -17.06
C GLY A 324 10.33 3.56 -15.77
N PHE A 325 9.41 3.11 -14.91
CA PHE A 325 9.32 3.62 -13.55
C PHE A 325 10.55 3.20 -12.75
N MET A 326 11.11 4.12 -11.96
CA MET A 326 12.36 3.87 -11.24
C MET A 326 12.12 3.38 -9.81
N TYR A 327 11.02 3.77 -9.19
CA TYR A 327 10.73 3.33 -7.83
C TYR A 327 9.23 3.19 -7.50
N ASP A 328 8.94 2.25 -6.61
CA ASP A 328 7.65 2.10 -5.94
C ASP A 328 7.78 2.59 -4.49
N SER A 329 6.66 3.00 -3.91
CA SER A 329 6.57 3.28 -2.47
C SER A 329 5.21 2.83 -1.95
N SER A 330 4.87 1.57 -2.22
CA SER A 330 3.60 0.95 -1.84
C SER A 330 3.78 -0.17 -0.81
N ILE A 331 4.97 -0.78 -0.73
CA ILE A 331 5.21 -1.92 0.15
C ILE A 331 5.30 -1.45 1.60
N VAL A 332 4.34 -1.87 2.42
CA VAL A 332 4.34 -1.62 3.87
C VAL A 332 5.18 -2.69 4.55
N VAL A 333 6.23 -2.24 5.25
CA VAL A 333 7.10 -3.16 5.98
C VAL A 333 6.61 -3.35 7.41
N PRO A 334 6.67 -4.58 7.95
CA PRO A 334 6.39 -4.80 9.37
C PRO A 334 7.24 -3.88 10.25
N PHE A 335 6.69 -3.52 11.40
CA PHE A 335 7.40 -2.71 12.37
C PHE A 335 8.77 -3.32 12.70
N SER A 336 9.81 -2.50 12.63
CA SER A 336 11.19 -2.91 12.88
C SER A 336 11.97 -1.77 13.53
N ASN A 337 12.94 -2.15 14.37
CA ASN A 337 13.91 -1.24 14.95
C ASN A 337 15.29 -1.94 14.98
N PRO A 338 16.26 -1.53 14.14
CA PRO A 338 16.23 -0.36 13.27
C PRO A 338 15.27 -0.48 12.06
N PRO A 339 14.78 0.65 11.50
CA PRO A 339 13.93 0.67 10.30
C PRO A 339 14.69 0.29 9.03
N LEU A 340 13.95 -0.06 7.96
CA LEU A 340 14.53 -0.51 6.69
C LEU A 340 14.93 0.66 5.79
N TRP A 341 16.08 0.51 5.12
CA TRP A 341 16.51 1.35 4.02
C TRP A 341 15.82 0.94 2.71
N PRO A 342 15.64 1.86 1.75
CA PRO A 342 15.23 1.50 0.39
C PRO A 342 16.20 0.52 -0.25
N TYR A 343 15.66 -0.39 -1.04
CA TYR A 343 16.39 -1.50 -1.66
C TYR A 343 15.95 -1.66 -3.12
N SER A 344 16.76 -2.34 -3.92
CA SER A 344 16.47 -2.59 -5.32
C SER A 344 15.94 -4.01 -5.52
N LEU A 345 15.11 -4.23 -6.56
CA LEU A 345 14.36 -5.46 -6.76
C LEU A 345 15.08 -6.50 -7.65
N GLU A 346 16.40 -6.41 -7.81
CA GLU A 346 17.20 -7.47 -8.44
C GLU A 346 17.19 -8.76 -7.61
N TYR A 347 17.08 -8.62 -6.29
CA TYR A 347 17.09 -9.72 -5.33
C TYR A 347 15.80 -9.74 -4.51
N ARG A 348 15.60 -10.86 -3.81
CA ARG A 348 14.47 -11.05 -2.90
C ARG A 348 14.39 -9.93 -1.86
N ILE A 349 13.15 -9.49 -1.59
CA ILE A 349 12.88 -8.48 -0.57
C ILE A 349 13.38 -8.93 0.83
N PRO A 350 13.89 -8.01 1.67
CA PRO A 350 14.54 -8.35 2.94
C PRO A 350 13.58 -8.48 4.14
N HIS A 351 12.28 -8.47 3.91
CA HIS A 351 11.26 -8.59 4.96
C HIS A 351 10.11 -9.50 4.52
N ASN A 352 9.29 -9.93 5.47
CA ASN A 352 8.04 -10.61 5.14
C ASN A 352 7.06 -9.60 4.54
N CYS A 353 6.25 -10.03 3.57
CA CYS A 353 5.10 -9.23 3.17
C CYS A 353 4.15 -9.11 4.37
N SER A 354 3.61 -7.91 4.62
CA SER A 354 2.81 -7.61 5.81
C SER A 354 1.61 -8.55 5.95
N GLU A 355 1.19 -8.84 7.19
CA GLU A 355 0.24 -9.90 7.59
C GLU A 355 -1.20 -9.78 7.03
N ASN A 356 -1.54 -8.69 6.32
CA ASN A 356 -2.89 -8.43 5.81
C ASN A 356 -3.10 -8.87 4.34
N ASP A 357 -2.66 -10.08 3.99
CA ASP A 357 -2.82 -10.66 2.63
C ASP A 357 -2.25 -9.78 1.50
N GLN A 358 -1.18 -9.02 1.76
CA GLN A 358 -0.50 -8.29 0.69
C GLN A 358 0.29 -9.25 -0.22
N LEU A 359 0.20 -9.04 -1.53
CA LEU A 359 0.96 -9.78 -2.52
C LEU A 359 2.20 -8.98 -2.94
N CYS A 360 3.31 -9.17 -2.22
CA CYS A 360 4.59 -8.55 -2.55
C CYS A 360 5.24 -9.19 -3.79
N PRO A 361 6.12 -8.47 -4.51
CA PRO A 361 6.83 -9.05 -5.65
C PRO A 361 7.72 -10.21 -5.21
N THR A 362 7.70 -11.28 -5.99
CA THR A 362 8.49 -12.49 -5.74
C THR A 362 9.64 -12.63 -6.72
N ARG A 363 9.46 -12.20 -7.97
CA ARG A 363 10.45 -12.26 -9.05
C ARG A 363 11.42 -11.08 -9.03
N SER A 364 12.44 -11.15 -9.88
CA SER A 364 13.50 -10.13 -10.01
C SER A 364 13.12 -9.04 -11.02
N TYR A 365 13.17 -7.78 -10.61
CA TYR A 365 12.90 -6.58 -11.42
C TYR A 365 14.08 -5.61 -11.39
N PRO A 366 15.16 -5.90 -12.15
CA PRO A 366 16.34 -5.04 -12.19
C PRO A 366 16.02 -3.61 -12.62
N GLY A 367 16.60 -2.63 -11.93
CA GLY A 367 16.40 -1.20 -12.19
C GLY A 367 15.20 -0.58 -11.44
N VAL A 368 14.30 -1.38 -10.88
CA VAL A 368 13.19 -0.91 -10.05
C VAL A 368 13.61 -0.93 -8.58
N TRP A 369 13.31 0.16 -7.87
CA TRP A 369 13.63 0.35 -6.47
C TRP A 369 12.36 0.37 -5.61
N GLU A 370 12.44 -0.19 -4.42
CA GLU A 370 11.40 -0.03 -3.41
C GLU A 370 11.84 1.00 -2.38
N LEU A 371 10.99 2.01 -2.14
CA LEU A 371 11.08 2.92 -1.01
C LEU A 371 10.06 2.47 0.05
N PRO A 372 10.48 1.58 0.97
CA PRO A 372 9.57 0.88 1.87
C PRO A 372 8.84 1.86 2.78
N VAL A 373 7.56 1.60 2.98
CA VAL A 373 6.70 2.33 3.90
C VAL A 373 6.92 1.76 5.31
N ASN A 374 7.91 2.32 6.01
CA ASN A 374 8.24 1.95 7.39
C ASN A 374 7.12 2.37 8.35
N GLN A 375 6.53 1.39 9.04
CA GLN A 375 5.48 1.68 10.01
C GLN A 375 5.96 2.57 11.16
N LEU A 376 5.11 3.50 11.57
CA LEU A 376 5.27 4.37 12.72
C LEU A 376 4.76 3.66 13.97
N GLU A 377 5.43 3.87 15.10
CA GLU A 377 4.96 3.45 16.43
C GLU A 377 4.00 4.49 17.00
N ALA A 378 2.79 4.09 17.32
CA ALA A 378 1.76 4.90 17.95
C ALA A 378 1.24 4.21 19.22
N SER A 379 1.91 4.49 20.36
CA SER A 379 1.67 3.80 21.64
C SER A 379 1.88 2.28 21.53
N ASN A 380 0.82 1.47 21.56
CA ASN A 380 0.88 0.00 21.43
C ASN A 380 0.55 -0.51 20.02
N TYR A 381 0.32 0.39 19.07
CA TYR A 381 -0.07 0.06 17.70
C TYR A 381 0.98 0.55 16.73
N SER A 382 1.04 -0.07 15.55
CA SER A 382 1.79 0.43 14.41
C SER A 382 0.85 0.92 13.31
N CYS A 383 1.31 1.89 12.52
CA CYS A 383 0.55 2.47 11.43
C CYS A 383 1.47 2.86 10.26
N ALA A 384 1.01 2.67 9.03
CA ALA A 384 1.77 3.06 7.83
C ALA A 384 1.57 4.56 7.52
N MET A 385 0.33 4.97 7.28
CA MET A 385 -0.06 6.36 7.07
C MET A 385 -0.36 7.04 8.40
N ILE A 386 -0.02 8.32 8.53
CA ILE A 386 -0.18 9.05 9.81
C ILE A 386 -1.65 9.25 10.17
N ASP A 387 -2.50 9.43 9.17
CA ASP A 387 -3.95 9.55 9.36
C ASP A 387 -4.62 8.23 9.79
N SER A 388 -3.95 7.08 9.62
CA SER A 388 -4.42 5.78 10.10
C SER A 388 -3.92 5.43 11.51
N CYS A 389 -3.07 6.27 12.12
CA CYS A 389 -2.55 6.01 13.45
C CYS A 389 -3.65 6.22 14.52
N PRO A 390 -3.89 5.24 15.40
CA PRO A 390 -4.92 5.34 16.41
C PRO A 390 -4.54 6.32 17.54
N ASN A 391 -5.56 6.76 18.29
CA ASN A 391 -5.40 7.51 19.55
C ASN A 391 -4.71 8.89 19.45
N ILE A 392 -4.77 9.55 18.29
CA ILE A 392 -4.33 10.94 18.14
C ILE A 392 -5.49 11.87 18.51
N ALA A 393 -5.50 12.35 19.75
CA ALA A 393 -6.55 13.25 20.25
C ALA A 393 -6.13 14.72 20.28
N SER A 394 -4.83 15.02 20.45
CA SER A 394 -4.34 16.38 20.66
C SER A 394 -3.13 16.76 19.79
N SER A 395 -2.89 18.07 19.65
CA SER A 395 -1.69 18.65 19.03
C SER A 395 -0.39 18.10 19.67
N ASN A 396 -0.40 17.89 20.99
CA ASN A 396 0.77 17.38 21.71
C ASN A 396 1.04 15.91 21.38
N ASP A 397 -0.01 15.11 21.16
CA ASP A 397 0.14 13.70 20.80
C ASP A 397 0.73 13.56 19.40
N VAL A 398 0.29 14.40 18.45
CA VAL A 398 0.91 14.49 17.11
C VAL A 398 2.39 14.80 17.22
N TYR A 399 2.76 15.84 17.96
CA TYR A 399 4.16 16.23 18.10
C TYR A 399 5.00 15.12 18.75
N LYS A 400 4.48 14.47 19.80
CA LYS A 400 5.13 13.33 20.44
C LYS A 400 5.31 12.15 19.49
N LEU A 401 4.28 11.81 18.72
CA LEU A 401 4.32 10.75 17.72
C LEU A 401 5.41 11.00 16.68
N LEU A 402 5.44 12.21 16.10
CA LEU A 402 6.43 12.59 15.10
C LEU A 402 7.85 12.57 15.68
N MET A 403 8.05 13.15 16.87
CA MET A 403 9.37 13.23 17.50
C MET A 403 9.88 11.87 17.97
N HIS A 404 9.00 11.00 18.49
CA HIS A 404 9.33 9.63 18.89
C HIS A 404 9.85 8.83 17.70
N ASN A 405 9.11 8.83 16.60
CA ASN A 405 9.49 8.11 15.39
C ASN A 405 10.69 8.75 14.68
N PHE A 406 10.83 10.07 14.69
CA PHE A 406 12.06 10.73 14.22
C PHE A 406 13.30 10.23 14.99
N LYS A 407 13.23 10.19 16.33
CA LYS A 407 14.34 9.69 17.18
C LYS A 407 14.67 8.23 16.89
N ARG A 408 13.66 7.39 16.64
CA ARG A 408 13.87 5.99 16.25
C ARG A 408 14.77 5.87 15.01
N HIS A 409 14.54 6.68 13.98
CA HIS A 409 15.39 6.69 12.78
C HIS A 409 16.75 7.36 13.07
N TYR A 410 16.72 8.54 13.69
CA TYR A 410 17.88 9.40 13.89
C TYR A 410 18.97 8.80 14.79
N LEU A 411 18.56 8.07 15.84
CA LEU A 411 19.45 7.46 16.83
C LEU A 411 19.87 6.02 16.47
N SER A 412 19.31 5.44 15.41
CA SER A 412 19.64 4.07 14.97
C SER A 412 20.48 4.08 13.70
N ASN A 413 19.94 3.63 12.56
CA ASN A 413 20.65 3.48 11.29
C ASN A 413 20.41 4.64 10.31
N ARG A 414 19.65 5.68 10.71
CA ARG A 414 19.29 6.85 9.89
C ARG A 414 18.61 6.52 8.56
N ALA A 415 17.87 5.40 8.49
CA ALA A 415 17.02 5.13 7.33
C ALA A 415 16.05 6.31 7.09
N PRO A 416 15.68 6.62 5.83
CA PRO A 416 14.78 7.71 5.51
C PRO A 416 13.52 7.66 6.37
N PHE A 417 13.22 8.77 7.06
CA PHE A 417 12.02 8.88 7.89
C PHE A 417 10.86 9.34 7.03
N GLY A 418 10.01 8.39 6.63
CA GLY A 418 8.84 8.64 5.80
C GLY A 418 7.68 9.20 6.61
N LEU A 419 7.13 10.32 6.13
CA LEU A 419 5.92 10.94 6.66
C LEU A 419 4.88 11.02 5.56
N TYR A 420 3.94 10.08 5.59
CA TYR A 420 2.95 9.88 4.53
C TYR A 420 1.58 10.39 4.99
N PHE A 421 1.00 11.32 4.23
CA PHE A 421 -0.23 12.02 4.61
C PHE A 421 -1.26 12.08 3.49
N HIS A 422 -2.53 11.99 3.87
CA HIS A 422 -3.61 12.62 3.12
C HIS A 422 -3.77 14.08 3.55
N ALA A 423 -3.85 15.02 2.61
CA ALA A 423 -3.94 16.46 2.94
C ALA A 423 -5.16 16.82 3.81
N ARG A 424 -6.23 16.00 3.75
CA ARG A 424 -7.41 16.14 4.61
C ARG A 424 -7.08 16.11 6.10
N TRP A 425 -6.04 15.38 6.51
CA TRP A 425 -5.62 15.26 7.90
C TRP A 425 -5.24 16.63 8.51
N PHE A 426 -4.67 17.52 7.70
CA PHE A 426 -4.32 18.88 8.09
C PHE A 426 -5.49 19.88 8.06
N LYS A 427 -6.72 19.45 7.75
CA LYS A 427 -7.91 20.29 7.97
C LYS A 427 -8.10 20.60 9.46
N ASN A 428 -7.58 19.75 10.35
CA ASN A 428 -7.45 20.09 11.76
C ASN A 428 -6.29 21.09 11.97
N PRO A 429 -6.56 22.35 12.37
CA PRO A 429 -5.51 23.35 12.52
C PRO A 429 -4.48 23.00 13.60
N ASP A 430 -4.89 22.27 14.64
CA ASP A 430 -4.02 21.89 15.75
C ASP A 430 -2.94 20.89 15.31
N PHE A 431 -3.27 20.01 14.37
CA PHE A 431 -2.34 19.04 13.78
C PHE A 431 -1.33 19.73 12.89
N LEU A 432 -1.78 20.73 12.10
CA LEU A 432 -0.88 21.54 11.29
C LEU A 432 0.11 22.36 12.14
N VAL A 433 -0.35 22.93 13.26
CA VAL A 433 0.53 23.65 14.19
C VAL A 433 1.54 22.69 14.84
N ALA A 434 1.10 21.50 15.27
CA ALA A 434 2.00 20.47 15.81
C ALA A 434 3.08 20.07 14.80
N PHE A 435 2.68 19.84 13.55
CA PHE A 435 3.60 19.49 12.48
C PHE A 435 4.58 20.62 12.17
N GLN A 436 4.12 21.87 12.09
CA GLN A 436 5.00 23.04 11.91
C GLN A 436 6.00 23.19 13.06
N LYS A 437 5.59 22.91 14.30
CA LYS A 437 6.47 22.88 15.47
C LYS A 437 7.53 21.79 15.30
N PHE A 438 7.13 20.57 14.93
CA PHE A 438 8.03 19.46 14.65
C PHE A 438 9.06 19.82 13.58
N VAL A 439 8.63 20.32 12.41
CA VAL A 439 9.52 20.72 11.29
C VAL A 439 10.53 21.75 11.75
N LYS A 440 10.09 22.78 12.48
CA LYS A 440 10.99 23.82 13.00
C LYS A 440 12.08 23.23 13.89
N GLU A 441 11.72 22.36 14.82
CA GLU A 441 12.65 21.78 15.80
C GLU A 441 13.64 20.81 15.15
N VAL A 442 13.20 19.93 14.25
CA VAL A 442 14.13 18.99 13.61
C VAL A 442 15.10 19.70 12.66
N LEU A 443 14.68 20.80 12.02
CA LEU A 443 15.54 21.64 11.18
C LEU A 443 16.58 22.46 11.97
N GLU A 444 16.50 22.51 13.31
CA GLU A 444 17.58 23.07 14.13
C GLU A 444 18.84 22.18 14.08
N ASN A 445 18.70 20.91 13.68
CA ASN A 445 19.82 19.99 13.50
C ASN A 445 20.42 20.14 12.08
N PRO A 446 21.73 20.41 11.94
CA PRO A 446 22.37 20.67 10.65
C PRO A 446 22.54 19.42 9.76
N ASP A 447 22.23 18.24 10.28
CA ASP A 447 22.32 16.94 9.59
C ASP A 447 20.96 16.36 9.19
N VAL A 448 19.86 17.11 9.38
CA VAL A 448 18.50 16.73 8.98
C VAL A 448 18.10 17.41 7.66
N TRP A 449 17.50 16.63 6.75
CA TRP A 449 17.17 17.07 5.39
C TRP A 449 15.78 16.62 4.97
N PHE A 450 14.93 17.57 4.57
CA PHE A 450 13.65 17.29 3.93
C PHE A 450 13.84 17.20 2.42
N VAL A 451 13.74 16.00 1.88
CA VAL A 451 14.05 15.68 0.49
C VAL A 451 12.88 14.96 -0.16
N THR A 452 12.81 15.05 -1.49
CA THR A 452 11.90 14.23 -2.28
C THR A 452 12.33 12.75 -2.26
N ASN A 453 11.43 11.85 -2.63
CA ASN A 453 11.71 10.41 -2.70
C ASN A 453 12.83 10.14 -3.71
N TRP A 454 12.78 10.79 -4.87
CA TRP A 454 13.85 10.71 -5.86
C TRP A 454 15.19 11.21 -5.32
N GLN A 455 15.20 12.32 -4.58
CA GLN A 455 16.43 12.84 -3.98
C GLN A 455 17.01 11.90 -2.93
N ALA A 456 16.17 11.25 -2.11
CA ALA A 456 16.61 10.23 -1.17
C ALA A 456 17.24 9.04 -1.93
N LEU A 457 16.58 8.58 -3.00
CA LEU A 457 17.10 7.50 -3.84
C LEU A 457 18.42 7.87 -4.54
N GLN A 458 18.58 9.11 -4.99
CA GLN A 458 19.83 9.60 -5.56
C GLN A 458 20.98 9.58 -4.56
N TRP A 459 20.71 9.93 -3.29
CA TRP A 459 21.70 9.81 -2.22
C TRP A 459 22.06 8.34 -1.97
N ILE A 460 21.09 7.42 -1.96
CA ILE A 460 21.36 5.99 -1.78
C ILE A 460 22.24 5.45 -2.91
N LYS A 461 21.92 5.79 -4.17
CA LYS A 461 22.71 5.43 -5.36
C LYS A 461 24.14 5.96 -5.31
N HIS A 462 24.34 7.12 -4.68
CA HIS A 462 25.63 7.79 -4.59
C HIS A 462 25.89 8.21 -3.14
N ALA A 463 26.00 7.26 -2.22
CA ALA A 463 26.16 7.54 -0.80
C ALA A 463 27.29 8.56 -0.55
N ARG A 464 26.98 9.60 0.22
CA ARG A 464 27.87 10.71 0.56
C ARG A 464 27.75 11.05 2.04
N THR A 465 28.87 11.45 2.62
CA THR A 465 28.94 11.92 4.01
C THR A 465 28.37 13.34 4.15
N LEU A 466 28.02 13.74 5.38
CA LEU A 466 27.49 15.08 5.69
C LEU A 466 28.31 16.24 5.09
N ASN A 467 29.64 16.13 5.08
CA ASN A 467 30.53 17.19 4.59
C ASN A 467 30.43 17.39 3.06
N GLU A 468 30.01 16.37 2.33
CA GLU A 468 29.95 16.40 0.86
C GLU A 468 28.60 16.92 0.34
N LEU A 469 27.56 16.93 1.19
CA LEU A 469 26.18 17.24 0.82
C LEU A 469 25.96 18.67 0.33
N ASN A 470 26.72 19.64 0.84
CA ASN A 470 26.62 21.02 0.36
C ASN A 470 26.95 21.16 -1.13
N SER A 471 27.78 20.25 -1.65
CA SER A 471 28.18 20.22 -3.07
C SER A 471 27.33 19.25 -3.91
N PHE A 472 26.50 18.42 -3.28
CA PHE A 472 25.75 17.34 -3.91
C PHE A 472 24.71 17.87 -4.90
N GLU A 473 24.98 17.67 -6.19
CA GLU A 473 24.20 18.25 -7.29
C GLU A 473 22.70 17.91 -7.23
N PRO A 474 22.27 16.65 -6.97
CA PRO A 474 20.85 16.30 -6.93
C PRO A 474 20.03 17.03 -5.88
N TRP A 475 20.67 17.59 -4.84
CA TRP A 475 19.99 18.31 -3.75
C TRP A 475 20.09 19.83 -3.88
N ARG A 476 20.68 20.35 -4.96
CA ARG A 476 20.73 21.80 -5.22
C ARG A 476 19.34 22.35 -5.59
N CYS A 477 19.11 23.62 -5.27
CA CYS A 477 17.80 24.24 -5.50
C CYS A 477 17.57 24.60 -6.98
N THR A 478 18.63 24.61 -7.79
CA THR A 478 18.58 25.14 -9.15
C THR A 478 17.89 24.16 -10.09
N ARG A 479 16.67 24.50 -10.52
CA ARG A 479 15.97 23.78 -11.60
C ARG A 479 15.91 24.62 -12.86
N LYS A 480 16.24 23.99 -14.00
CA LYS A 480 16.11 24.60 -15.33
C LYS A 480 14.70 24.33 -15.88
N ILE A 481 13.79 25.27 -15.66
CA ILE A 481 12.41 25.22 -16.16
C ILE A 481 12.30 26.12 -17.39
N ALA A 482 11.89 25.55 -18.53
CA ALA A 482 11.69 26.30 -19.77
C ALA A 482 10.52 27.28 -19.62
N LYS A 483 10.53 28.39 -20.36
CA LYS A 483 9.45 29.39 -20.26
C LYS A 483 8.07 28.80 -20.55
N SER A 484 7.99 27.84 -21.48
CA SER A 484 6.76 27.11 -21.85
C SER A 484 6.23 26.18 -20.75
N GLU A 485 7.09 25.75 -19.83
CA GLU A 485 6.76 24.79 -18.76
C GLU A 485 6.36 25.49 -17.45
N ARG A 486 6.47 26.83 -17.42
CA ARG A 486 6.07 27.62 -16.25
C ARG A 486 4.55 27.70 -16.17
N ALA A 487 4.04 27.52 -14.96
CA ALA A 487 2.64 27.74 -14.66
C ALA A 487 2.21 29.14 -15.11
N CYS A 488 1.10 29.19 -15.83
CA CYS A 488 0.48 30.40 -16.34
C CYS A 488 -0.04 31.32 -15.22
N ASN A 489 -0.28 32.59 -15.53
CA ASN A 489 -0.86 33.52 -14.56
C ASN A 489 -2.36 33.29 -14.35
N SER A 490 -3.06 32.88 -15.42
CA SER A 490 -4.49 32.60 -15.41
C SER A 490 -4.73 31.23 -16.05
N PRO A 491 -5.24 30.24 -15.30
CA PRO A 491 -5.50 28.91 -15.84
C PRO A 491 -6.82 28.85 -16.60
N ASN A 492 -6.91 27.92 -17.54
CA ASN A 492 -8.17 27.58 -18.20
C ASN A 492 -8.98 26.67 -17.28
N THR A 493 -10.27 26.98 -17.11
CA THR A 493 -11.24 26.10 -16.44
C THR A 493 -12.10 25.43 -17.51
N CYS A 494 -11.75 24.19 -17.83
CA CYS A 494 -12.36 23.43 -18.91
C CYS A 494 -13.57 22.65 -18.39
N LYS A 495 -14.77 23.00 -18.88
CA LYS A 495 -15.97 22.19 -18.68
C LYS A 495 -16.04 21.16 -19.81
N VAL A 496 -15.80 19.89 -19.49
CA VAL A 496 -15.65 18.81 -20.47
C VAL A 496 -16.53 17.61 -20.11
N TYR A 497 -17.19 17.04 -21.12
CA TYR A 497 -18.08 15.89 -20.92
C TYR A 497 -17.27 14.62 -20.65
N SER A 498 -17.65 13.85 -19.63
CA SER A 498 -17.09 12.52 -19.36
C SER A 498 -18.02 11.43 -19.89
N ARG A 499 -17.51 10.57 -20.77
CA ARG A 499 -18.24 9.38 -21.26
C ARG A 499 -18.52 8.38 -20.13
N VAL A 500 -17.57 8.23 -19.21
CA VAL A 500 -17.65 7.27 -18.10
C VAL A 500 -18.68 7.69 -17.06
N PHE A 501 -18.69 8.97 -16.66
CA PHE A 501 -19.64 9.46 -15.65
C PHE A 501 -20.95 9.97 -16.25
N GLN A 502 -21.07 9.99 -17.58
CA GLN A 502 -22.20 10.53 -18.33
C GLN A 502 -22.59 11.97 -17.94
N GLN A 503 -21.63 12.74 -17.43
CA GLN A 503 -21.84 14.11 -16.95
C GLN A 503 -20.64 15.00 -17.23
N ASP A 504 -20.86 16.31 -17.15
CA ASP A 504 -19.79 17.30 -17.27
C ASP A 504 -18.86 17.27 -16.05
N ARG A 505 -17.57 17.30 -16.31
CA ARG A 505 -16.51 17.43 -15.32
C ARG A 505 -15.71 18.70 -15.59
N TYR A 506 -15.08 19.22 -14.54
CA TYR A 506 -14.22 20.39 -14.62
C TYR A 506 -12.76 19.97 -14.52
N LEU A 507 -11.92 20.51 -15.41
CA LEU A 507 -10.48 20.32 -15.40
C LEU A 507 -9.80 21.67 -15.52
N THR A 508 -8.91 21.98 -14.58
CA THR A 508 -8.19 23.26 -14.54
C THR A 508 -6.73 23.06 -14.95
N THR A 509 -6.27 23.75 -15.98
CA THR A 509 -4.92 23.58 -16.57
C THR A 509 -4.43 24.85 -17.28
N CYS A 510 -3.11 25.00 -17.42
CA CYS A 510 -2.53 26.00 -18.32
C CYS A 510 -2.49 25.55 -19.79
N ALA A 511 -2.65 24.25 -20.05
CA ALA A 511 -2.72 23.70 -21.39
C ALA A 511 -4.06 24.05 -22.06
N LYS A 512 -4.16 23.79 -23.35
CA LYS A 512 -5.43 23.89 -24.09
C LYS A 512 -6.42 22.86 -23.52
N CYS A 513 -7.67 23.27 -23.36
CA CYS A 513 -8.74 22.38 -22.92
C CYS A 513 -8.89 21.16 -23.85
N PRO A 514 -9.05 19.94 -23.30
CA PRO A 514 -9.32 18.75 -24.08
C PRO A 514 -10.76 18.76 -24.61
N ALA A 515 -11.06 17.88 -25.58
CA ALA A 515 -12.40 17.77 -26.16
C ALA A 515 -13.35 17.02 -25.23
N LYS A 516 -12.86 15.98 -24.56
CA LYS A 516 -13.55 15.22 -23.50
C LYS A 516 -12.74 15.19 -22.21
N TYR A 517 -13.39 14.77 -21.14
CA TYR A 517 -12.69 14.50 -19.88
C TYR A 517 -11.70 13.34 -20.06
N PRO A 518 -10.40 13.55 -19.79
CA PRO A 518 -9.41 12.49 -19.81
C PRO A 518 -9.81 11.34 -18.89
N TRP A 519 -9.52 10.10 -19.27
CA TRP A 519 -9.74 8.93 -18.42
C TRP A 519 -8.89 7.76 -18.90
N ILE A 520 -9.05 6.58 -18.28
CA ILE A 520 -8.46 5.33 -18.77
C ILE A 520 -8.74 5.16 -20.28
N ARG A 521 -7.71 4.82 -21.06
CA ARG A 521 -7.75 4.64 -22.52
C ARG A 521 -8.22 5.87 -23.32
N ASN A 522 -8.28 7.04 -22.69
CA ASN A 522 -8.50 8.35 -23.33
C ASN A 522 -7.77 9.43 -22.54
N GLU A 523 -6.51 9.18 -22.21
CA GLU A 523 -5.67 10.02 -21.34
C GLU A 523 -5.46 11.45 -21.89
N PHE A 524 -5.63 11.65 -23.19
CA PHE A 524 -5.50 12.96 -23.83
C PHE A 524 -6.85 13.68 -24.00
N GLY A 525 -7.97 13.01 -23.73
CA GLY A 525 -9.32 13.57 -23.87
C GLY A 525 -9.66 13.98 -25.30
N LEU A 526 -9.29 13.15 -26.29
CA LEU A 526 -9.45 13.43 -27.71
C LEU A 526 -10.75 12.86 -28.28
N ASP A 527 -11.17 11.68 -27.81
CA ASP A 527 -12.31 10.94 -28.36
C ASP A 527 -13.65 11.47 -27.88
#